data_AF-A0A4P6DU74-F1
#
_entry.id   AF-A0A4P6DU74-F1
#
_cell.length_a   1.000
_cell.length_b   1.000
_cell.length_c   1.000
_cell.angle_alpha   90.00
_cell.angle_beta   90.00
_cell.angle_gamma   90.00
#
_symmetry.space_group_name_H-M   'P 1'
#
loop_
_entity.id
_entity.type
_entity.pdbx_description
1 polymer ?
#
loop_
_entity_poly.entity_id
_entity_poly.type
_entity_poly.pdbx_seq_one_letter_code
_entity_poly.pdbx_strand_id
1 'polypeptide(L)'
;MTIFNDENRTVEIVITTWDETIGQWSADWSEYFYDAVAKDVKDVQYCIDQATDMRDGKGDYLQDGPRPGVDVTVTELDHGDYMRGHMVRASDPADPTGIAMSGTSSMGVAL
;
A
#
# COMPACT_ATOMS: atom_id res chain seq x y z
N MET A 1 -5.30 0.73 -8.57
CA MET A 1 -4.53 -0.25 -7.79
C MET A 1 -4.05 0.48 -6.55
N THR A 2 -4.03 -0.15 -5.38
CA THR A 2 -3.52 0.49 -4.15
C THR A 2 -2.28 -0.23 -3.67
N ILE A 3 -1.19 0.51 -3.51
CA ILE A 3 0.07 -0.01 -2.97
C ILE A 3 0.12 0.27 -1.48
N PHE A 4 0.36 -0.76 -0.68
CA PHE A 4 0.57 -0.69 0.75
C PHE A 4 2.00 -1.08 1.10
N ASN A 5 2.55 -0.40 2.08
CA ASN A 5 3.91 -0.55 2.53
C ASN A 5 3.94 -0.52 4.06
N ASP A 6 4.64 -1.46 4.69
CA ASP A 6 4.99 -1.40 6.11
C ASP A 6 6.51 -1.50 6.28
N GLU A 7 7.01 -1.78 7.48
CA GLU A 7 8.45 -1.89 7.75
C GLU A 7 9.11 -3.13 7.11
N ASN A 8 8.32 -4.11 6.66
CA ASN A 8 8.78 -5.43 6.26
C ASN A 8 8.50 -5.75 4.79
N ARG A 9 7.42 -5.21 4.21
CA ARG A 9 6.97 -5.57 2.86
C ARG A 9 6.21 -4.45 2.17
N THR A 10 6.13 -4.57 0.84
CA THR A 10 5.31 -3.73 -0.02
C THR A 10 4.45 -4.63 -0.89
N VAL A 11 3.15 -4.35 -0.94
CA VAL A 11 2.21 -5.09 -1.78
C VAL A 11 1.36 -4.15 -2.60
N GLU A 12 0.95 -4.61 -3.77
CA GLU A 12 -0.14 -4.02 -4.53
C GLU A 12 -1.40 -4.86 -4.31
N ILE A 13 -2.50 -4.21 -3.93
CA ILE A 13 -3.82 -4.81 -3.81
C ILE A 13 -4.72 -4.22 -4.90
N VAL A 14 -5.38 -5.10 -5.62
CA VAL A 14 -6.40 -4.79 -6.62
C VAL A 14 -7.68 -5.48 -6.22
N ILE A 15 -8.78 -4.73 -6.20
CA ILE A 15 -10.11 -5.23 -5.87
C ILE A 15 -11.03 -4.99 -7.06
N THR A 16 -11.57 -6.07 -7.61
CA THR A 16 -12.52 -6.00 -8.74
C THR A 16 -13.79 -6.78 -8.42
N THR A 17 -14.84 -6.51 -9.18
CA THR A 17 -16.11 -7.24 -9.09
C THR A 17 -16.53 -7.69 -10.47
N TRP A 18 -16.96 -8.93 -10.60
CA TRP A 18 -17.53 -9.44 -11.84
C TRP A 18 -18.90 -8.82 -12.08
N ASP A 19 -19.07 -8.12 -13.20
CA ASP A 19 -20.36 -7.57 -13.60
C ASP A 19 -21.06 -8.54 -14.57
N GLU A 20 -22.03 -9.29 -14.05
CA GLU A 20 -22.84 -10.25 -14.81
C GLU A 20 -23.69 -9.58 -15.90
N THR A 21 -23.95 -8.27 -15.80
CA THR A 21 -24.80 -7.54 -16.76
C THR A 21 -24.11 -7.37 -18.10
N ILE A 22 -22.80 -7.16 -18.06
CA ILE A 22 -21.96 -6.83 -19.22
C ILE A 22 -20.86 -7.86 -19.45
N GLY A 23 -20.72 -8.86 -18.57
CA GLY A 23 -19.79 -9.98 -18.72
C GLY A 23 -18.32 -9.58 -18.66
N GLN A 24 -17.98 -8.62 -17.79
CA GLN A 24 -16.61 -8.15 -17.62
C GLN A 24 -16.29 -7.80 -16.15
N TRP A 25 -15.01 -7.80 -15.81
CA TRP A 25 -14.53 -7.29 -14.53
C TRP A 25 -14.70 -5.76 -14.44
N SER A 26 -15.06 -5.28 -13.27
CA SER A 26 -15.09 -3.84 -12.97
C SER A 26 -13.69 -3.23 -13.09
N ALA A 27 -13.66 -1.89 -13.17
CA ALA A 27 -12.44 -1.18 -12.81
C ALA A 27 -12.04 -1.51 -11.37
N ASP A 28 -10.74 -1.42 -11.09
CA ASP A 28 -10.26 -1.52 -9.72
C ASP A 28 -10.85 -0.43 -8.83
N TRP A 29 -11.32 -0.84 -7.66
CA TRP A 29 -11.92 0.05 -6.68
C TRP A 29 -11.28 -0.06 -5.29
N SER A 30 -10.07 -0.64 -5.20
CA SER A 30 -9.31 -0.75 -3.95
C SER A 30 -9.13 0.60 -3.23
N GLU A 31 -8.93 1.68 -3.98
CA GLU A 31 -8.80 3.04 -3.42
C GLU A 31 -10.05 3.47 -2.64
N TYR A 32 -11.24 3.17 -3.18
CA TYR A 32 -12.51 3.46 -2.51
C TYR A 32 -12.75 2.56 -1.30
N PHE A 33 -12.33 1.29 -1.37
CA PHE A 33 -12.50 0.34 -0.26
C PHE A 33 -11.75 0.79 1.00
N TYR A 34 -10.51 1.25 0.83
CA TYR A 34 -9.66 1.64 1.95
C TYR A 34 -9.81 3.12 2.36
N ASP A 35 -10.58 3.93 1.60
CA ASP A 35 -10.65 5.40 1.74
C ASP A 35 -9.24 6.03 1.92
N ALA A 36 -8.25 5.43 1.27
CA ALA A 36 -6.86 5.58 1.66
C ALA A 36 -6.14 6.55 0.72
N VAL A 37 -5.74 7.69 1.27
CA VAL A 37 -4.75 8.60 0.66
C VAL A 37 -3.32 8.16 1.02
N ALA A 38 -3.15 7.40 2.11
CA ALA A 38 -1.84 7.01 2.67
C ALA A 38 -1.48 5.54 2.34
N LYS A 39 -0.29 5.36 1.77
CA LYS A 39 0.26 4.08 1.30
C LYS A 39 1.18 3.40 2.32
N ASP A 40 1.61 4.14 3.34
CA ASP A 40 2.40 3.61 4.46
C ASP A 40 1.46 3.25 5.60
N VAL A 41 1.38 1.97 5.92
CA VAL A 41 0.52 1.39 6.94
C VAL A 41 1.35 0.76 8.04
N LYS A 42 0.72 0.52 9.19
CA LYS A 42 1.39 -0.19 10.29
C LYS A 42 1.55 -1.68 10.04
N ASP A 43 0.61 -2.26 9.29
CA ASP A 43 0.53 -3.69 9.06
C ASP A 43 -0.12 -3.92 7.70
N VAL A 44 0.69 -4.33 6.72
CA VAL A 44 0.20 -4.68 5.38
C VAL A 44 -0.66 -5.93 5.42
N GLN A 45 -0.37 -6.88 6.31
CA GLN A 45 -1.15 -8.10 6.43
C GLN A 45 -2.59 -7.80 6.86
N TYR A 46 -2.77 -6.83 7.75
CA TYR A 46 -4.11 -6.37 8.12
C TYR A 46 -4.92 -5.85 6.92
N CYS A 47 -4.29 -5.11 6.00
CA CYS A 47 -4.95 -4.65 4.78
C CYS A 47 -5.35 -5.83 3.87
N ILE A 48 -4.45 -6.80 3.68
CA ILE A 48 -4.71 -8.03 2.90
C ILE A 48 -5.88 -8.81 3.50
N ASP A 49 -5.87 -8.99 4.82
CA ASP A 49 -6.89 -9.73 5.56
C ASP A 49 -8.25 -9.04 5.41
N GLN A 50 -8.33 -7.71 5.56
CA GLN A 50 -9.59 -6.98 5.33
C GLN A 50 -10.18 -7.17 3.92
N ALA A 51 -9.35 -7.09 2.87
CA ALA A 51 -9.84 -7.31 1.51
C ALA A 51 -10.28 -8.77 1.29
N THR A 52 -9.51 -9.71 1.83
CA THR A 52 -9.80 -11.15 1.76
C THR A 52 -11.10 -11.48 2.51
N ASP A 53 -11.28 -10.90 3.68
CA ASP A 53 -12.49 -11.02 4.49
C ASP A 53 -13.70 -10.53 3.70
N MET A 54 -13.61 -9.36 3.05
CA MET A 54 -14.66 -8.82 2.19
C MET A 54 -15.00 -9.73 0.99
N ARG A 55 -14.00 -10.33 0.35
CA ARG A 55 -14.20 -11.35 -0.71
C ARG A 55 -14.91 -12.60 -0.19
N ASP A 56 -14.49 -13.09 0.97
CA ASP A 56 -14.95 -14.35 1.55
C ASP A 56 -16.30 -14.22 2.28
N GLY A 57 -16.80 -13.01 2.46
CA GLY A 57 -17.99 -12.77 3.26
C GLY A 57 -17.84 -13.00 4.76
N LYS A 58 -16.60 -12.94 5.26
CA LYS A 58 -16.25 -13.06 6.67
C LYS A 58 -15.93 -11.69 7.27
N GLY A 59 -16.59 -11.30 8.36
CA GLY A 59 -16.26 -10.08 9.08
C GLY A 59 -17.47 -9.28 9.58
N ASP A 60 -17.21 -8.24 10.36
CA ASP A 60 -18.20 -7.27 10.81
C ASP A 60 -18.19 -6.06 9.86
N TYR A 61 -19.01 -6.13 8.81
CA TYR A 61 -19.09 -5.07 7.81
C TYR A 61 -20.06 -4.00 8.28
N LEU A 62 -19.57 -2.76 8.34
CA LEU A 62 -20.44 -1.62 8.54
C LEU A 62 -21.39 -1.49 7.32
N GLN A 63 -22.68 -1.59 7.60
CA GLN A 63 -23.83 -1.17 6.79
C GLN A 63 -24.22 -2.02 5.56
N ASP A 64 -23.29 -2.48 4.71
CA ASP A 64 -23.64 -3.09 3.41
C ASP A 64 -23.25 -4.57 3.21
N GLY A 65 -22.62 -5.18 4.21
CA GLY A 65 -22.21 -6.59 4.13
C GLY A 65 -21.15 -6.86 3.04
N PRO A 66 -20.81 -8.14 2.83
CA PRO A 66 -19.87 -8.51 1.78
C PRO A 66 -20.52 -8.48 0.40
N ARG A 67 -19.74 -8.07 -0.62
CA ARG A 67 -20.22 -8.01 -1.99
C ARG A 67 -19.99 -9.35 -2.70
N PRO A 68 -21.02 -9.96 -3.33
CA PRO A 68 -20.83 -11.16 -4.14
C PRO A 68 -20.01 -10.84 -5.40
N GLY A 69 -19.26 -11.83 -5.89
CA GLY A 69 -18.51 -11.71 -7.14
C GLY A 69 -17.27 -10.81 -7.06
N VAL A 70 -16.75 -10.57 -5.86
CA VAL A 70 -15.49 -9.84 -5.67
C VAL A 70 -14.30 -10.76 -5.92
N ASP A 71 -13.28 -10.20 -6.56
CA ASP A 71 -11.95 -10.79 -6.65
C ASP A 71 -10.91 -9.84 -6.03
N VAL A 72 -9.94 -10.43 -5.34
CA VAL A 72 -8.85 -9.72 -4.66
C VAL A 72 -7.55 -10.31 -5.15
N THR A 73 -6.79 -9.49 -5.86
CA THR A 73 -5.44 -9.82 -6.31
C THR A 73 -4.42 -9.10 -5.43
N VAL A 74 -3.45 -9.86 -4.91
CA VAL A 74 -2.34 -9.35 -4.11
C VAL A 74 -1.04 -9.68 -4.83
N THR A 75 -0.23 -8.66 -5.08
CA THR A 75 1.08 -8.79 -5.73
C THR A 75 2.15 -8.28 -4.77
N GLU A 76 3.10 -9.13 -4.38
CA GLU A 76 4.30 -8.67 -3.66
C GLU A 76 5.17 -7.83 -4.60
N LEU A 77 5.54 -6.63 -4.14
CA LEU A 77 6.50 -5.78 -4.81
C LEU A 77 7.86 -5.87 -4.11
N ASP A 78 8.93 -5.56 -4.84
CA ASP A 78 10.25 -5.45 -4.21
C ASP A 78 10.25 -4.27 -3.24
N HIS A 79 10.29 -4.60 -1.95
CA HIS A 79 10.22 -3.64 -0.86
C HIS A 79 11.42 -2.67 -0.85
N GLY A 80 12.62 -3.16 -1.16
CA GLY A 80 13.83 -2.35 -1.17
C GLY A 80 13.84 -1.35 -2.33
N ASP A 81 13.39 -1.76 -3.49
CA ASP A 81 13.24 -0.90 -4.67
C ASP A 81 12.14 0.13 -4.48
N TYR A 82 11.00 -0.27 -3.90
CA TYR A 82 9.93 0.67 -3.55
C TYR A 82 10.45 1.74 -2.58
N MET A 83 11.11 1.35 -1.49
CA MET A 83 11.68 2.26 -0.51
C MET A 83 12.76 3.18 -1.13
N ARG A 84 13.65 2.65 -1.98
CA ARG A 84 14.64 3.49 -2.69
C ARG A 84 13.97 4.50 -3.62
N GLY A 85 12.96 4.11 -4.40
CA GLY A 85 12.22 5.02 -5.26
C GLY A 85 11.37 6.04 -4.50
N HIS A 86 10.80 5.63 -3.37
CA HIS A 86 9.98 6.47 -2.49
C HIS A 86 10.83 7.53 -1.77
N MET A 87 12.01 7.15 -1.24
CA MET A 87 12.97 8.07 -0.63
C MET A 87 13.63 9.01 -1.65
N VAL A 88 13.84 8.57 -2.90
CA VAL A 88 14.41 9.42 -3.97
C VAL A 88 13.42 10.51 -4.39
N ARG A 89 12.10 10.26 -4.38
CA ARG A 89 11.09 11.33 -4.55
C ARG A 89 11.08 12.32 -3.39
N ALA A 90 11.37 11.88 -2.17
CA ALA A 90 11.57 12.78 -1.03
C ALA A 90 12.91 13.55 -1.09
N SER A 91 13.79 13.22 -2.04
CA SER A 91 15.13 13.82 -2.20
C SER A 91 15.28 14.68 -3.47
N ASP A 92 14.17 15.01 -4.14
CA ASP A 92 14.19 15.92 -5.30
C ASP A 92 14.66 17.33 -4.86
N PRO A 93 15.77 17.87 -5.41
CA PRO A 93 16.26 19.21 -5.06
C PRO A 93 15.34 20.36 -5.52
N ALA A 94 14.25 20.10 -6.25
CA ALA A 94 13.15 21.05 -6.46
C ALA A 94 12.10 21.04 -5.33
N ASP A 95 12.17 20.08 -4.40
CA ASP A 95 11.34 19.97 -3.20
C ASP A 95 12.18 20.31 -1.95
N PRO A 96 11.88 21.41 -1.22
CA PRO A 96 12.75 21.94 -0.16
C PRO A 96 12.77 21.11 1.13
N THR A 97 12.23 19.88 1.15
CA THR A 97 12.12 19.05 2.38
C THR A 97 13.09 17.86 2.48
N GLY A 98 13.96 17.65 1.48
CA GLY A 98 15.00 16.60 1.49
C GLY A 98 16.20 16.92 2.39
N ILE A 99 16.41 16.09 3.41
CA ILE A 99 17.26 16.29 4.59
C ILE A 99 18.77 16.34 4.29
N ALA A 100 19.45 17.33 4.87
CA ALA A 100 20.90 17.36 5.02
C ALA A 100 21.36 16.26 6.00
N MET A 101 21.95 15.18 5.49
CA MET A 101 22.73 14.22 6.28
C MET A 101 24.22 14.38 5.97
N SER A 102 24.87 15.36 6.59
CA SER A 102 26.34 15.39 6.70
C SER A 102 26.74 14.71 8.01
N GLY A 103 26.80 13.38 7.97
CA GLY A 103 27.45 12.59 9.01
C GLY A 103 28.96 12.48 8.74
N THR A 104 29.77 13.28 9.44
CA THR A 104 31.16 12.93 9.72
C THR A 104 31.47 13.28 11.17
N SER A 105 31.21 12.33 12.07
CA SER A 105 31.85 12.29 13.37
C SER A 105 33.03 11.32 13.29
N SER A 106 34.25 11.85 13.38
CA SER A 106 35.36 11.10 13.96
C SER A 106 36.14 12.04 14.87
N MET A 107 35.92 11.89 16.17
CA MET A 107 36.81 12.39 17.21
C MET A 107 38.22 11.82 16.97
N GLY A 108 39.21 12.71 16.97
CA GLY A 108 40.62 12.37 17.06
C GLY A 108 41.31 13.45 17.86
N VAL A 109 41.23 13.34 19.19
CA VAL A 109 42.11 14.07 20.11
C VAL A 109 43.52 13.48 19.94
N ALA A 110 44.49 14.32 19.59
CA ALA A 110 45.90 14.04 19.77
C ALA A 110 46.55 15.30 20.38
N LEU A 111 47.39 15.02 21.39
CA LEU A 111 47.99 15.90 22.39
C LEU A 111 48.70 17.15 21.86
#